data_AF-A0A354K7Q9-F1
#
_entry.id   AF-A0A354K7Q9-F1
#
_cell.length_a   1.000
_cell.length_b   1.000
_cell.length_c   1.000
_cell.angle_alpha   90.00
_cell.angle_beta   90.00
_cell.angle_gamma   90.00
#
_symmetry.space_group_name_H-M   'P 1'
#
loop_
_entity.id
_entity.type
_entity.pdbx_description
1 polymer ?
#
loop_
_entity_poly.entity_id
_entity_poly.type
_entity_poly.pdbx_seq_one_letter_code
_entity_poly.pdbx_strand_id
1 'polypeptide(L)' 'MDTHIIIPSQTYAEKARHLLNRYRYSFRLQKTVTQEGCVYRLTVSAPPDAVLPLLTANGIPCRQERS' A
#
# COMPACT_ATOMS: atom_id res chain seq x y z
N MET A 1 9.58 -8.53 -9.16
CA MET A 1 9.74 -7.15 -8.65
C MET A 1 8.59 -6.89 -7.72
N ASP A 2 8.88 -6.61 -6.47
CA ASP A 2 7.86 -6.29 -5.47
C ASP A 2 7.97 -4.80 -5.10
N THR A 3 6.83 -4.12 -5.07
CA THR A 3 6.73 -2.72 -4.66
C THR A 3 6.32 -2.66 -3.20
N HIS A 4 7.13 -2.00 -2.38
CA HIS A 4 6.85 -1.78 -0.97
C HIS A 4 6.31 -0.37 -0.74
N ILE A 5 5.17 -0.28 -0.07
CA ILE A 5 4.41 0.96 0.10
C ILE A 5 4.02 1.10 1.57
N ILE A 6 4.29 2.26 2.15
CA ILE A 6 3.89 2.63 3.50
C ILE A 6 2.60 3.44 3.42
N ILE A 7 1.58 3.02 4.19
CA ILE A 7 0.31 3.70 4.35
C ILE A 7 0.15 4.10 5.83
N PRO A 8 -0.11 5.38 6.15
CA PRO A 8 -0.07 5.89 7.52
C PRO A 8 -1.36 5.64 8.32
N SER A 9 -2.40 5.05 7.74
CA SER A 9 -3.69 4.83 8.42
C SER A 9 -4.36 3.54 7.96
N GLN A 10 -5.10 2.93 8.89
CA GLN A 10 -5.87 1.72 8.66
C GLN A 10 -6.92 1.90 7.58
N THR A 11 -7.63 3.04 7.59
CA THR A 11 -8.70 3.33 6.63
C THR A 11 -8.17 3.30 5.20
N TYR A 12 -7.00 3.90 4.98
CA TYR A 12 -6.35 3.93 3.68
C TYR A 12 -5.74 2.57 3.29
N ALA A 13 -5.24 1.81 4.27
CA ALA A 13 -4.73 0.47 4.05
C ALA A 13 -5.83 -0.50 3.60
N GLU A 14 -7.01 -0.42 4.22
CA GLU A 14 -8.20 -1.16 3.83
C GLU A 14 -8.71 -0.72 2.45
N LYS A 15 -8.73 0.58 2.17
CA LYS A 15 -9.09 1.09 0.84
C LYS A 15 -8.14 0.56 -0.24
N ALA A 16 -6.84 0.56 0.02
CA ALA A 16 -5.83 -0.01 -0.87
C ALA A 16 -6.04 -1.52 -1.07
N ARG A 17 -6.31 -2.26 0.01
CA ARG A 17 -6.62 -3.70 -0.03
C ARG A 17 -7.81 -3.99 -0.94
N HIS A 18 -8.91 -3.27 -0.78
CA HIS A 18 -10.10 -3.43 -1.62
C HIS A 18 -9.82 -3.10 -3.09
N LEU A 19 -9.06 -2.02 -3.34
CA LEU A 19 -8.69 -1.62 -4.69
C LEU A 19 -7.82 -2.69 -5.36
N LEU A 20 -6.75 -3.15 -4.70
CA LEU A 20 -5.85 -4.15 -5.26
C LEU A 20 -6.54 -5.50 -5.50
N ASN A 21 -7.43 -5.92 -4.60
CA ASN A 21 -8.28 -7.10 -4.81
C ASN A 21 -9.17 -6.95 -6.04
N ARG A 22 -9.78 -5.77 -6.25
CA ARG A 22 -10.63 -5.49 -7.43
C ARG A 22 -9.84 -5.63 -8.75
N TYR A 23 -8.60 -5.19 -8.77
CA TYR A 23 -7.71 -5.33 -9.93
C TYR A 23 -6.94 -6.65 -9.97
N ARG A 24 -7.23 -7.57 -9.04
CA ARG A 24 -6.61 -8.91 -8.94
C ARG A 24 -5.08 -8.86 -8.81
N TYR A 25 -4.54 -7.81 -8.19
CA TYR A 25 -3.13 -7.77 -7.85
C TYR A 25 -2.82 -8.79 -6.76
N SER A 26 -1.64 -9.41 -6.85
CA SER A 26 -1.06 -10.16 -5.72
C SER A 26 -0.39 -9.17 -4.77
N PHE A 27 -0.82 -9.14 -3.51
CA PHE A 27 -0.24 -8.26 -2.50
C PHE A 27 -0.29 -8.87 -1.09
N ARG A 28 0.51 -8.29 -0.20
CA ARG A 28 0.55 -8.58 1.23
C ARG A 28 0.43 -7.28 2.00
N LEU A 29 -0.46 -7.24 2.98
CA LEU A 29 -0.59 -6.12 3.90
C LEU A 29 -0.12 -6.54 5.29
N GLN A 30 0.82 -5.79 5.86
CA GLN A 30 1.35 -5.99 7.21
C GLN A 30 1.14 -4.73 8.03
N LYS A 31 0.62 -4.89 9.25
CA LYS A 31 0.52 -3.81 10.23
C LYS A 31 1.79 -3.79 11.07
N THR A 32 2.42 -2.62 11.16
CA THR A 32 3.57 -2.38 12.02
C THR A 32 3.18 -1.34 13.07
N VAL A 33 3.29 -1.71 14.34
CA VAL A 33 3.08 -0.79 15.45
C VAL A 33 4.42 -0.16 15.77
N THR A 34 4.50 1.16 15.67
CA THR A 34 5.67 1.97 16.03
C THR A 34 5.39 2.74 17.33
N GLN A 35 6.42 3.31 17.94
CA GLN A 35 6.26 4.14 19.14
C GLN A 35 5.37 5.37 18.90
N GLU A 36 5.29 5.84 17.65
CA GLU A 36 4.52 7.02 17.23
C GLU A 36 3.12 6.67 16.68
N GLY A 37 2.77 5.38 16.55
CA GLY A 37 1.45 4.97 16.06
C GLY A 37 1.43 3.63 15.31
N CYS A 38 0.50 3.50 14.35
CA CYS A 38 0.38 2.32 13.50
C CYS A 38 0.63 2.70 12.05
N VAL A 39 1.58 2.02 11.41
CA VAL A 39 1.83 2.12 9.97
C VAL A 39 1.51 0.80 9.29
N TYR A 40 1.10 0.86 8.03
CA TYR A 40 0.71 -0.31 7.25
C TYR A 40 1.65 -0.46 6.07
N ARG A 41 2.38 -1.57 6.03
CA ARG A 41 3.28 -1.92 4.93
C ARG A 41 2.53 -2.81 3.93
N LEU A 42 2.40 -2.31 2.72
CA LEU A 42 1.78 -2.99 1.60
C LEU A 42 2.87 -3.39 0.61
N THR A 43 3.02 -4.69 0.39
CA THR A 43 3.92 -5.26 -0.63
C THR A 43 3.08 -5.75 -1.78
N VAL A 44 3.30 -5.24 -2.99
CA VAL A 44 2.54 -5.64 -4.20
C VAL A 44 3.48 -6.24 -5.22
N SER A 45 3.15 -7.41 -5.77
CA SER A 45 3.92 -8.07 -6.84
C SER A 45 3.61 -7.45 -8.21
N ALA A 46 3.86 -6.16 -8.32
CA ALA A 46 3.69 -5.35 -9.51
C ALA A 46 4.67 -4.17 -9.48
N PRO A 47 5.04 -3.58 -10.63
CA PRO A 47 5.94 -2.45 -10.68
C PRO A 47 5.31 -1.20 -10.01
N PRO A 48 6.14 -0.33 -9.41
CA PRO A 48 5.66 0.87 -8.70
C PRO A 48 4.89 1.81 -9.63
N ASP A 49 5.28 1.87 -10.90
CA ASP A 49 4.63 2.71 -11.92
C ASP A 49 3.19 2.27 -12.23
N ALA A 50 2.82 1.01 -11.95
CA ALA A 50 1.43 0.55 -12.07
C ALA A 50 0.63 0.81 -10.78
N VAL A 51 1.27 0.67 -9.61
CA VAL A 51 0.57 0.67 -8.32
C VAL A 51 0.43 2.08 -7.74
N LEU A 52 1.48 2.90 -7.80
CA LEU A 52 1.49 4.24 -7.19
C LEU A 52 0.48 5.19 -7.84
N PRO A 53 0.36 5.26 -9.18
CA PRO A 53 -0.67 6.11 -9.80
C PRO A 53 -2.07 5.62 -9.47
N LEU A 54 -2.30 4.31 -9.39
CA LEU A 54 -3.57 3.72 -9.03
C LEU A 54 -4.02 4.12 -7.62
N LEU A 55 -3.12 4.03 -6.63
CA LEU A 55 -3.39 4.44 -5.25
C LEU A 55 -3.62 5.96 -5.15
N THR A 56 -2.76 6.75 -5.81
CA THR A 56 -2.82 8.22 -5.81
C THR A 56 -4.10 8.74 -6.45
N ALA A 57 -4.50 8.19 -7.60
CA ALA A 57 -5.75 8.52 -8.28
C ALA A 57 -7.00 8.20 -7.43
N ASN A 58 -6.88 7.28 -6.48
CA ASN A 58 -7.94 6.94 -5.53
C ASN A 58 -7.83 7.70 -4.19
N GLY A 59 -6.95 8.69 -4.10
CA GLY A 59 -6.75 9.53 -2.91
C GLY A 59 -6.21 8.74 -1.71
N ILE A 60 -5.41 7.70 -1.96
CA ILE A 60 -4.75 6.92 -0.90
C ILE A 60 -3.37 7.55 -0.64
N PRO A 61 -3.15 8.22 0.50
CA PRO A 61 -1.84 8.76 0.85
C PRO A 61 -0.89 7.61 1.15
N CYS A 62 0.14 7.48 0.33
CA CYS A 62 1.11 6.41 0.46
C CYS A 62 2.52 6.88 0.07
N ARG A 63 3.55 6.24 0.63
CA ARG A 63 4.96 6.50 0.29
C ARG A 63 5.60 5.20 -0.15
N GLN A 64 6.38 5.24 -1.22
CA GLN A 64 7.19 4.09 -1.62
C GLN A 64 8.36 3.94 -0.62
N GLU A 65 8.52 2.75 -0.07
CA GLU A 65 9.69 2.39 0.72
C GLU A 65 10.79 1.99 -0.25
N ARG A 66 11.82 2.84 -0.37
CA ARG A 66 13.04 2.53 -1.13
C ARG A 66 13.94 1.68 -0.24
N SER A 67 13.93 0.36 -0.42
CA SER A 67 15.01 -0.52 0.07
C SER A 67 16.19 -0.52 -0.90
#